data_AF-A0A8T0ENX4-F1
#
_entry.id   AF-A0A8T0ENX4-F1
#
_cell.length_a   1.000
_cell.length_b   1.000
_cell.length_c   1.000
_cell.angle_alpha   90.00
_cell.angle_beta   90.00
_cell.angle_gamma   90.00
#
_symmetry.space_group_name_H-M   'P 1'
#
loop_
_entity.id
_entity.type
_entity.pdbx_description
1 polymer ?
#
loop_
_entity_poly.entity_id
_entity_poly.type
_entity_poly.pdbx_seq_one_letter_code
_entity_poly.pdbx_strand_id
1 'polypeptide(L)'
;MKFAFFSVLLLISCNLSKSAINEDARVENAEEGDCKCPKKHEKPMDCAEVLENGNAKSGVYTIWPRSRLAECSSIEVFCDMVTDGGGWIVIQRRCQYGNGEDYFVKNWNEYKNGFGNIKKEFWLGNDNIHSLTNQGQYSVRFDMRDENRTSVFAIYENFWIGNEESKYRIHLSEYSGTAGK
;
A
#
# COMPACT_ATOMS: atom_id res chain seq x y z
N MET A 1 -4.04 -10.25 -26.52
CA MET A 1 -4.76 -10.01 -25.26
C MET A 1 -4.26 -8.69 -24.68
N LYS A 2 -5.02 -7.60 -24.80
CA LYS A 2 -4.72 -6.34 -24.10
C LYS A 2 -5.26 -6.49 -22.68
N PHE A 3 -4.37 -6.72 -21.71
CA PHE A 3 -4.74 -6.65 -20.31
C PHE A 3 -4.77 -5.18 -19.89
N ALA A 4 -5.88 -4.73 -19.33
CA ALA A 4 -5.97 -3.44 -18.68
C ALA A 4 -5.48 -3.65 -17.23
N PHE A 5 -4.26 -3.19 -16.91
CA PHE A 5 -3.60 -3.47 -15.63
C PHE A 5 -4.10 -2.56 -14.51
N PHE A 6 -4.81 -3.06 -13.50
CA PHE A 6 -5.44 -2.21 -12.49
C PHE A 6 -4.97 -2.54 -11.08
N SER A 7 -4.03 -1.73 -10.61
CA SER A 7 -3.59 -1.59 -9.22
C SER A 7 -2.60 -2.63 -8.72
N VAL A 8 -1.45 -2.11 -8.27
CA VAL A 8 -0.45 -2.86 -7.51
C VAL A 8 -0.60 -2.41 -6.06
N LEU A 9 -1.02 -3.35 -5.22
CA LEU A 9 -1.25 -3.19 -3.79
C LEU A 9 -0.08 -3.84 -3.04
N LEU A 10 0.53 -3.17 -2.07
CA LEU A 10 1.51 -3.82 -1.19
C LEU A 10 0.83 -4.42 0.03
N LEU A 11 0.92 -5.74 0.15
CA LEU A 11 0.58 -6.48 1.37
C LEU A 11 1.64 -6.20 2.42
N ILE A 12 1.22 -6.30 3.68
CA ILE A 12 2.10 -6.74 4.75
C ILE A 12 1.56 -8.11 5.14
N SER A 13 2.38 -9.15 5.01
CA SER A 13 2.10 -10.44 5.64
C SER A 13 2.21 -10.24 7.15
N CYS A 14 1.08 -9.94 7.80
CA CYS A 14 1.02 -9.94 9.25
C CYS A 14 1.08 -11.41 9.70
N ASN A 15 2.26 -11.86 10.13
CA ASN A 15 2.37 -13.02 11.01
C ASN A 15 1.62 -12.68 12.30
N LEU A 16 0.35 -13.06 12.36
CA LEU A 16 -0.47 -12.96 13.56
C LEU A 16 0.02 -14.03 14.56
N SER A 17 1.11 -13.76 15.29
CA SER A 17 1.25 -14.40 16.59
C SER A 17 0.13 -13.84 17.46
N LYS A 18 -0.91 -14.63 17.71
CA LYS A 18 -1.90 -14.34 18.74
C LYS A 18 -1.17 -14.22 20.08
N SER A 19 -0.79 -13.01 20.48
CA SER A 19 -0.45 -12.70 21.86
C SER A 19 -1.70 -12.14 22.52
N ALA A 20 -2.04 -12.73 23.66
CA ALA A 20 -3.28 -12.61 24.40
C ALA A 20 -3.77 -11.16 24.59
N ILE A 21 -5.06 -10.97 24.33
CA ILE A 21 -5.86 -9.94 24.97
C ILE A 21 -5.84 -10.20 26.48
N ASN A 22 -5.24 -9.28 27.24
CA ASN A 22 -5.43 -9.20 28.68
C ASN A 22 -6.57 -8.20 28.89
N GLU A 23 -7.78 -8.70 29.13
CA GLU A 23 -8.92 -7.90 29.57
C GLU A 23 -8.71 -7.55 31.04
N ASP A 24 -7.99 -6.45 31.30
CA ASP A 24 -8.14 -5.77 32.59
C ASP A 24 -7.95 -4.26 32.42
N ALA A 25 -9.07 -3.57 32.22
CA ALA A 25 -9.20 -2.16 32.54
C ALA A 25 -10.61 -1.95 33.09
N ARG A 26 -10.68 -1.71 34.41
CA ARG A 26 -11.88 -1.28 35.12
C ARG A 26 -12.47 -0.05 34.42
N VAL A 27 -13.70 -0.15 33.96
CA VAL A 27 -14.47 0.96 33.41
C VAL A 27 -15.11 1.71 34.58
N GLU A 28 -14.55 2.86 34.94
CA GLU A 28 -15.28 3.86 35.73
C GLU A 28 -15.90 4.90 34.79
N ASN A 29 -17.24 4.88 34.76
CA ASN A 29 -18.19 5.88 34.25
C ASN A 29 -17.69 6.94 33.26
N ALA A 30 -18.05 6.78 31.98
CA ALA A 30 -18.03 7.87 30.99
C ALA A 30 -19.46 8.19 30.53
N GLU A 31 -19.85 9.46 30.64
CA GLU A 31 -21.10 10.00 30.13
C GLU A 31 -21.16 9.92 28.58
N GLU A 32 -22.37 9.89 28.04
CA GLU A 32 -22.66 9.69 26.61
C GLU A 32 -22.09 10.85 25.75
N GLY A 33 -20.88 10.65 25.23
CA GLY A 33 -20.19 11.58 24.34
C GLY A 33 -18.93 10.99 23.70
N ASP A 34 -19.02 10.68 22.39
CA ASP A 34 -17.94 10.41 21.42
C ASP A 34 -16.76 9.52 21.90
N CYS A 35 -16.96 8.20 21.91
CA CYS A 35 -15.90 7.22 22.19
C CYS A 35 -14.82 7.24 21.08
N LYS A 36 -13.79 8.08 21.26
CA LYS A 36 -12.57 8.03 20.44
C LYS A 36 -11.55 7.11 21.10
N CYS A 37 -11.27 5.97 20.48
CA CYS A 37 -10.16 5.11 20.87
C CYS A 37 -8.84 5.90 20.76
N PRO A 38 -7.92 5.80 21.73
CA PRO A 38 -6.61 6.43 21.62
C PRO A 38 -5.85 5.85 20.42
N LYS A 39 -5.17 6.72 19.66
CA LYS A 39 -4.35 6.30 18.51
C LYS A 39 -3.16 5.49 19.01
N LYS A 40 -2.93 4.31 18.42
CA LYS A 40 -1.79 3.43 18.69
C LYS A 40 -0.49 3.98 18.10
N HIS A 41 -0.58 4.59 16.91
CA HIS A 41 0.56 5.12 16.15
C HIS A 41 0.38 6.60 15.87
N GLU A 42 1.24 7.45 16.44
CA GLU A 42 1.19 8.90 16.20
C GLU A 42 1.63 9.25 14.77
N LYS A 43 2.65 8.55 14.27
CA LYS A 43 3.20 8.66 12.90
C LYS A 43 3.23 7.29 12.23
N PRO A 44 2.09 6.83 11.69
CA PRO A 44 2.01 5.50 11.07
C PRO A 44 3.00 5.40 9.89
N MET A 45 3.76 4.31 9.84
CA MET A 45 4.78 4.07 8.81
C MET A 45 4.20 3.56 7.49
N ASP A 46 2.99 2.99 7.54
CA ASP A 46 2.26 2.44 6.40
C ASP A 46 0.75 2.40 6.65
N CYS A 47 0.00 1.92 5.64
CA CYS A 47 -1.45 1.83 5.72
C CYS A 47 -1.96 0.78 6.72
N ALA A 48 -1.16 -0.22 7.10
CA ALA A 48 -1.56 -1.19 8.12
C ALA A 48 -1.60 -0.51 9.49
N GLU A 49 -0.60 0.30 9.83
CA GLU A 49 -0.63 1.09 11.07
C GLU A 49 -1.75 2.16 11.07
N VAL A 50 -2.06 2.73 9.91
CA VAL A 50 -3.23 3.61 9.76
C VAL A 50 -4.54 2.85 10.07
N LEU A 51 -4.66 1.60 9.61
CA LEU A 51 -5.79 0.73 9.89
C LEU A 51 -5.87 0.35 11.37
N GLU A 52 -4.75 0.04 12.01
CA GLU A 52 -4.66 -0.24 13.46
C GLU A 52 -5.10 0.95 14.32
N ASN A 53 -4.94 2.17 13.82
CA ASN A 53 -5.50 3.38 14.43
C ASN A 53 -7.04 3.51 14.28
N GLY A 54 -7.71 2.50 13.72
CA GLY A 54 -9.16 2.47 13.51
C GLY A 54 -9.63 3.13 12.22
N ASN A 55 -8.72 3.55 11.33
CA ASN A 55 -9.11 4.18 10.06
C ASN A 55 -9.43 3.11 9.01
N ALA A 56 -10.69 2.66 9.00
CA ALA A 56 -11.15 1.58 8.12
C ALA A 56 -11.67 2.06 6.73
N LYS A 57 -11.53 3.35 6.38
CA LYS A 57 -12.01 3.89 5.10
C LYS A 57 -10.87 4.02 4.11
N SER A 58 -11.03 3.49 2.89
CA SER A 58 -10.05 3.70 1.83
C SER A 58 -9.96 5.18 1.44
N GLY A 59 -8.75 5.68 1.24
CA GLY A 59 -8.53 7.11 1.03
C GLY A 59 -7.06 7.50 0.96
N VAL A 60 -6.80 8.79 0.86
CA VAL A 60 -5.43 9.32 0.90
C VAL A 60 -5.04 9.57 2.35
N TYR A 61 -3.88 9.05 2.74
CA TYR A 61 -3.33 9.18 4.08
C TYR A 61 -1.87 9.63 4.00
N THR A 62 -1.42 10.32 5.04
CA THR A 62 -0.02 10.63 5.25
C THR A 62 0.61 9.52 6.10
N ILE A 63 1.77 9.03 5.67
CA ILE A 63 2.56 8.04 6.39
C ILE A 63 4.02 8.51 6.53
N TRP A 64 4.74 7.93 7.47
CA TRP A 64 6.11 8.29 7.81
C TRP A 64 7.04 7.07 7.75
N PRO A 65 7.51 6.66 6.56
CA PRO A 65 8.41 5.52 6.41
C PRO A 65 9.68 5.67 7.25
N ARG A 66 10.24 4.56 7.75
CA ARG A 66 11.36 4.57 8.71
C ARG A 66 12.57 5.34 8.24
N SER A 67 12.96 5.19 6.97
CA SER A 67 14.09 5.92 6.37
C SER A 67 13.87 7.44 6.32
N ARG A 68 12.62 7.89 6.39
CA ARG A 68 12.22 9.30 6.31
C ARG A 68 11.94 9.94 7.66
N LEU A 69 11.82 9.14 8.73
CA LEU A 69 11.62 9.65 10.09
C LEU A 69 12.75 10.56 10.56
N ALA A 70 14.00 10.19 10.29
CA ALA A 70 15.17 10.99 10.67
C ALA A 70 15.21 12.35 9.95
N GLU A 71 14.61 12.43 8.77
CA GLU A 71 14.51 13.65 7.95
C GLU A 71 13.22 14.42 8.25
N CYS A 72 12.42 13.98 9.24
CA CYS A 72 11.10 14.52 9.55
C CYS A 72 10.19 14.62 8.31
N SER A 73 10.36 13.74 7.33
CA SER A 73 9.63 13.77 6.06
C SER A 73 8.54 12.69 6.03
N SER A 74 7.48 12.97 5.27
CA SER A 74 6.32 12.10 5.11
C SER A 74 5.99 11.92 3.64
N ILE A 75 5.19 10.91 3.33
CA ILE A 75 4.64 10.70 1.99
C ILE A 75 3.12 10.57 2.05
N GLU A 76 2.44 11.07 1.02
CA GLU A 76 1.02 10.80 0.81
C GLU A 76 0.85 9.52 0.00
N VAL A 77 0.00 8.62 0.50
CA VAL A 77 -0.32 7.34 -0.15
C VAL A 77 -1.83 7.16 -0.24
N PHE A 78 -2.30 6.41 -1.24
CA PHE A 78 -3.66 5.89 -1.20
C PHE A 78 -3.65 4.58 -0.42
N CYS A 79 -4.39 4.53 0.69
CA CYS A 79 -4.64 3.31 1.43
C CYS A 79 -5.92 2.65 0.97
N ASP A 80 -5.83 1.38 0.57
CA ASP A 80 -7.00 0.51 0.46
C ASP A 80 -7.20 -0.23 1.79
N MET A 81 -8.30 0.10 2.48
CA MET A 81 -8.65 -0.44 3.79
C MET A 81 -9.72 -1.53 3.72
N VAL A 82 -10.10 -1.96 2.52
CA VAL A 82 -11.25 -2.87 2.32
C VAL A 82 -10.83 -4.19 1.70
N THR A 83 -10.00 -4.16 0.65
CA THR A 83 -9.61 -5.38 -0.06
C THR A 83 -8.85 -6.32 0.88
N ASP A 84 -9.27 -7.59 0.97
CA ASP A 84 -8.50 -8.67 1.61
C ASP A 84 -7.91 -8.31 2.99
N GLY A 85 -8.75 -7.72 3.86
CA GLY A 85 -8.38 -7.33 5.23
C GLY A 85 -7.87 -5.89 5.38
N GLY A 86 -7.65 -5.16 4.30
CA GLY A 86 -7.24 -3.76 4.33
C GLY A 86 -5.75 -3.54 4.68
N GLY A 87 -5.37 -2.28 4.88
CA GLY A 87 -4.00 -1.91 5.26
C GLY A 87 -3.03 -1.79 4.09
N TRP A 88 -3.54 -1.68 2.87
CA TRP A 88 -2.75 -1.75 1.65
C TRP A 88 -2.29 -0.39 1.17
N ILE A 89 -1.00 -0.27 0.85
CA ILE A 89 -0.50 0.89 0.10
C ILE A 89 -0.68 0.62 -1.39
N VAL A 90 -1.40 1.49 -2.10
CA VAL A 90 -1.47 1.46 -3.56
C VAL A 90 -0.23 2.16 -4.12
N ILE A 91 0.62 1.45 -4.85
CA ILE A 91 1.83 2.05 -5.49
C ILE A 91 1.62 2.41 -6.96
N GLN A 92 0.63 1.79 -7.58
CA GLN A 92 0.24 2.06 -8.96
C GLN A 92 -1.25 1.87 -9.08
N ARG A 93 -1.90 2.69 -9.90
CA ARG A 93 -3.27 2.43 -10.37
C ARG A 93 -3.37 2.85 -11.83
N ARG A 94 -4.02 2.02 -12.65
CA ARG A 94 -4.54 2.44 -13.96
C ARG A 94 -6.04 2.29 -13.95
N CYS A 95 -6.76 3.25 -14.54
CA CYS A 95 -8.11 3.02 -15.01
C CYS A 95 -8.41 3.88 -16.23
N GLN A 96 -9.52 3.62 -16.93
CA GLN A 96 -10.01 4.54 -17.94
C GLN A 96 -10.54 5.83 -17.29
N TYR A 97 -9.64 6.74 -16.92
CA TYR A 97 -9.95 8.08 -16.40
C TYR A 97 -9.84 9.17 -17.49
N GLY A 98 -9.80 8.77 -18.76
CA GLY A 98 -9.70 9.68 -19.91
C GLY A 98 -8.28 10.05 -20.34
N ASN A 99 -7.24 9.46 -19.72
CA ASN A 99 -5.86 9.63 -20.17
C ASN A 99 -5.59 8.82 -21.46
N GLY A 100 -4.62 9.27 -22.26
CA GLY A 100 -4.18 8.57 -23.47
C GLY A 100 -3.51 7.21 -23.17
N GLU A 101 -3.43 6.34 -24.18
CA GLU A 101 -2.78 5.03 -24.05
C GLU A 101 -1.29 5.16 -23.64
N ASP A 102 -0.65 6.26 -24.03
CA ASP A 102 0.75 6.60 -23.77
C ASP A 102 0.99 7.33 -22.43
N TYR A 103 -0.02 7.45 -21.57
CA TYR A 103 0.10 8.20 -20.31
C TYR A 103 1.21 7.68 -19.39
N PHE A 104 1.56 6.39 -19.47
CA PHE A 104 2.65 5.77 -18.70
C PHE A 104 3.98 5.70 -19.47
N VAL A 105 4.05 6.26 -20.68
CA VAL A 105 5.33 6.52 -21.35
C VAL A 105 5.95 7.74 -20.65
N LYS A 106 6.93 7.47 -19.80
CA LYS A 106 7.54 8.43 -18.88
C LYS A 106 9.04 8.20 -18.82
N ASN A 107 9.78 9.27 -18.53
CA ASN A 107 11.23 9.20 -18.42
C ASN A 107 11.66 8.63 -17.05
N TRP A 108 12.97 8.39 -16.90
CA TRP A 108 13.55 7.84 -15.67
C TRP A 108 13.22 8.66 -14.43
N ASN A 109 13.35 9.98 -14.53
CA ASN A 109 13.12 10.89 -13.40
C ASN A 109 11.64 10.92 -12.97
N GLU A 110 10.71 10.79 -13.91
CA GLU A 110 9.28 10.66 -13.62
C GLU A 110 8.98 9.34 -12.91
N TYR A 111 9.57 8.21 -13.34
CA TYR A 111 9.41 6.94 -12.63
C TYR A 111 10.09 6.93 -11.25
N LYS A 112 11.22 7.62 -11.11
CA LYS A 112 11.92 7.80 -9.84
C LYS A 112 11.05 8.54 -8.81
N ASN A 113 10.54 9.72 -9.20
CA ASN A 113 9.81 10.61 -8.29
C ASN A 113 8.31 10.26 -8.16
N GLY A 114 7.75 9.58 -9.15
CA GLY A 114 6.31 9.35 -9.26
C GLY A 114 5.61 10.37 -10.14
N PHE A 115 4.42 10.01 -10.62
CA PHE A 115 3.60 10.86 -11.47
C PHE A 115 2.11 10.50 -11.37
N GLY A 116 1.26 11.42 -11.79
CA GLY A 116 -0.18 11.24 -11.90
C GLY A 116 -0.95 11.73 -10.68
N ASN A 117 -2.16 11.21 -10.51
CA ASN A 117 -3.06 11.61 -9.45
C ASN A 117 -3.39 10.42 -8.55
N ILE A 118 -3.02 10.52 -7.27
CA ILE A 118 -3.14 9.46 -6.28
C ILE A 118 -4.57 8.92 -6.08
N LYS A 119 -5.59 9.70 -6.44
CA LYS A 119 -7.01 9.30 -6.40
C LYS A 119 -7.49 8.69 -7.72
N LYS A 120 -6.69 8.75 -8.80
CA LYS A 120 -6.99 8.27 -10.16
C LYS A 120 -5.86 7.35 -10.65
N GLU A 121 -5.25 7.63 -11.80
CA GLU A 121 -4.07 6.91 -12.28
C GLU A 121 -2.78 7.57 -11.80
N PHE A 122 -1.87 6.76 -11.27
CA PHE A 122 -0.59 7.23 -10.80
C PHE A 122 0.45 6.11 -10.71
N TRP A 123 1.70 6.53 -10.56
CA TRP A 123 2.83 5.75 -10.09
C TRP A 123 3.41 6.47 -8.86
N LEU A 124 3.58 5.76 -7.74
CA LEU A 124 4.01 6.37 -6.49
C LEU A 124 5.45 6.90 -6.55
N GLY A 125 6.29 6.34 -7.41
CA GLY A 125 7.70 6.69 -7.53
C GLY A 125 8.61 5.62 -6.94
N ASN A 126 9.67 5.27 -7.66
CA ASN A 126 10.57 4.19 -7.28
C ASN A 126 11.29 4.47 -5.97
N ASP A 127 11.66 5.73 -5.68
CA ASP A 127 12.29 6.09 -4.40
C ASP A 127 11.34 5.84 -3.22
N ASN A 128 10.05 6.14 -3.40
CA ASN A 128 9.03 5.89 -2.39
C ASN A 128 8.79 4.39 -2.21
N ILE A 129 8.71 3.62 -3.31
CA ILE A 129 8.51 2.16 -3.26
C ILE A 129 9.72 1.47 -2.62
N HIS A 130 10.94 1.90 -2.94
CA HIS A 130 12.16 1.39 -2.33
C HIS A 130 12.16 1.67 -0.83
N SER A 131 11.89 2.91 -0.44
CA SER A 131 11.80 3.35 0.96
C SER A 131 10.79 2.52 1.76
N LEU A 132 9.63 2.22 1.18
CA LEU A 132 8.59 1.41 1.82
C LEU A 132 8.99 -0.05 1.92
N THR A 133 9.42 -0.66 0.83
CA THR A 133 9.70 -2.10 0.79
C THR A 133 10.95 -2.53 1.56
N ASN A 134 11.85 -1.60 1.90
CA ASN A 134 13.08 -1.90 2.62
C ASN A 134 13.01 -1.55 4.11
N GLN A 135 11.84 -1.15 4.64
CA GLN A 135 11.67 -0.91 6.08
C GLN A 135 11.17 -2.14 6.86
N GLY A 136 10.91 -3.25 6.17
CA GLY A 136 10.40 -4.49 6.77
C GLY A 136 10.15 -5.56 5.72
N GLN A 137 9.42 -6.61 6.09
CA GLN A 137 8.90 -7.57 5.13
C GLN A 137 7.60 -7.04 4.54
N TYR A 138 7.60 -6.86 3.23
CA TYR A 138 6.43 -6.46 2.47
C TYR A 138 6.13 -7.53 1.44
N SER A 139 4.85 -7.70 1.18
CA SER A 139 4.31 -8.52 0.11
C SER A 139 3.64 -7.61 -0.92
N VAL A 140 3.34 -8.15 -2.09
CA VAL A 140 2.71 -7.37 -3.16
C VAL A 140 1.64 -8.19 -3.83
N ARG A 141 0.54 -7.52 -4.15
CA ARG A 141 -0.63 -8.03 -4.83
C ARG A 141 -0.85 -7.22 -6.10
N PHE A 142 -0.99 -7.92 -7.21
CA PHE A 142 -1.35 -7.37 -8.50
C PHE A 142 -2.78 -7.77 -8.79
N ASP A 143 -3.69 -6.81 -8.80
CA ASP A 143 -5.05 -7.02 -9.28
C ASP A 143 -5.11 -6.66 -10.77
N MET A 144 -5.77 -7.50 -11.57
CA MET A 144 -5.85 -7.33 -13.01
C MET A 144 -7.26 -7.64 -13.47
N ARG A 145 -7.77 -6.84 -14.40
CA ARG A 145 -9.09 -7.03 -14.99
C ARG A 145 -9.02 -6.97 -16.50
N ASP A 146 -9.56 -7.96 -17.16
CA ASP A 146 -9.67 -7.95 -18.63
C ASP A 146 -10.89 -7.15 -19.11
N GLU A 147 -10.96 -6.93 -20.42
CA GLU A 147 -12.09 -6.25 -21.08
C GLU A 147 -13.42 -7.01 -20.88
N ASN A 148 -13.35 -8.33 -20.68
CA ASN A 148 -14.47 -9.21 -20.39
C ASN A 148 -14.88 -9.20 -18.91
N ARG A 149 -14.33 -8.27 -18.12
CA ARG A 149 -14.59 -8.06 -16.70
C ARG A 149 -14.12 -9.18 -15.78
N THR A 150 -13.38 -10.17 -16.28
CA THR A 150 -12.72 -11.21 -15.51
C THR A 150 -11.64 -10.56 -14.66
N SER A 151 -11.70 -10.77 -13.34
CA SER A 151 -10.71 -10.23 -12.40
C SER A 151 -9.85 -11.39 -11.89
N VAL A 152 -8.54 -11.22 -11.98
CA VAL A 152 -7.54 -12.17 -11.47
C VAL A 152 -6.56 -11.41 -10.59
N PHE A 153 -5.88 -12.13 -9.70
CA PHE A 153 -4.85 -11.54 -8.85
C PHE A 153 -3.62 -12.43 -8.76
N ALA A 154 -2.47 -11.82 -8.48
CA ALA A 154 -1.23 -12.49 -8.14
C ALA A 154 -0.67 -11.85 -6.87
N ILE A 155 -0.23 -12.66 -5.92
CA ILE A 155 0.41 -12.24 -4.68
C ILE A 155 1.82 -12.82 -4.65
N TYR A 156 2.77 -12.04 -4.13
CA TYR A 156 4.11 -12.49 -3.78
C TYR A 156 4.37 -12.11 -2.32
N GLU A 157 4.70 -13.09 -1.48
CA GLU A 157 4.87 -12.88 -0.04
C GLU A 157 6.13 -12.06 0.30
N ASN A 158 7.16 -12.11 -0.55
CA ASN A 158 8.35 -11.28 -0.37
C ASN A 158 8.56 -10.40 -1.60
N PHE A 159 8.41 -9.10 -1.39
CA PHE A 159 8.59 -8.07 -2.40
C PHE A 159 9.42 -6.92 -1.88
N TRP A 160 10.47 -6.61 -2.63
CA TRP A 160 11.19 -5.37 -2.48
C TRP A 160 11.89 -4.98 -3.77
N ILE A 161 12.24 -3.71 -3.86
CA ILE A 161 13.06 -3.20 -4.95
C ILE A 161 14.37 -2.63 -4.40
N GLY A 162 15.45 -2.76 -5.16
CA GLY A 162 16.72 -2.11 -4.82
C GLY A 162 16.66 -0.59 -4.97
N ASN A 163 17.75 0.08 -4.60
CA ASN A 163 17.91 1.54 -4.76
C ASN A 163 18.20 1.93 -6.23
N GLU A 164 18.38 3.22 -6.50
CA GLU A 164 18.68 3.74 -7.84
C GLU A 164 19.98 3.17 -8.43
N GLU A 165 21.04 3.01 -7.63
CA GLU A 165 22.33 2.46 -8.08
C GLU A 165 22.18 1.02 -8.61
N SER A 166 21.31 0.24 -7.96
CA SER A 166 20.90 -1.09 -8.41
C SER A 166 19.80 -1.10 -9.48
N LYS A 167 19.45 0.09 -10.01
CA LYS A 167 18.42 0.31 -11.03
C LYS A 167 17.02 -0.16 -10.62
N TYR A 168 16.70 -0.04 -9.34
CA TYR A 168 15.41 -0.47 -8.77
C TYR A 168 15.07 -1.92 -9.09
N ARG A 169 16.07 -2.81 -9.10
CA ARG A 169 15.89 -4.23 -9.39
C ARG A 169 14.80 -4.82 -8.49
N ILE A 170 13.83 -5.49 -9.11
CA ILE A 170 12.73 -6.14 -8.40
C ILE A 170 13.15 -7.51 -7.87
N HIS A 171 12.72 -7.81 -6.64
CA HIS A 171 12.87 -9.10 -5.99
C HIS A 171 11.49 -9.61 -5.60
N LEU A 172 11.17 -10.83 -6.05
CA LEU A 172 9.89 -11.50 -5.84
C LEU A 172 10.13 -12.95 -5.46
N SER A 173 9.44 -13.43 -4.42
CA SER A 173 9.36 -14.87 -4.12
C SER A 173 8.00 -15.22 -3.51
N GLU A 174 7.72 -16.52 -3.42
CA GLU A 174 6.51 -17.07 -2.79
C GLU A 174 5.22 -16.58 -3.47
N TYR A 175 5.05 -16.99 -4.73
CA TYR A 175 3.88 -16.66 -5.53
C TYR A 175 2.63 -17.43 -5.08
N SER A 176 1.48 -16.74 -5.07
CA SER A 176 0.15 -17.33 -4.99
C SER A 176 -0.85 -16.52 -5.83
N GLY A 177 -2.01 -17.09 -6.14
CA GLY A 177 -3.10 -16.37 -6.81
C GLY A 177 -3.74 -17.12 -7.96
N THR A 178 -4.50 -16.37 -8.76
CA THR A 178 -5.30 -16.88 -9.88
C THR A 178 -4.77 -16.46 -11.25
N ALA A 179 -3.88 -15.47 -11.31
CA ALA A 179 -3.30 -14.96 -12.55
C ALA A 179 -2.03 -15.74 -12.96
N GLY A 180 -1.97 -16.26 -14.19
CA GLY A 180 -0.81 -17.03 -14.68
C GLY A 180 -0.99 -18.54 -14.67
N LYS A 181 -2.24 -19.01 -14.66
CA LYS A 181 -2.59 -20.39 -15.05
C LYS A 181 -2.61 -20.54 -16.57
#